data_AF-A0A966SFL8-F1
#
_entry.id   AF-A0A966SFL8-F1
#
_cell.length_a   1.000
_cell.length_b   1.000
_cell.length_c   1.000
_cell.angle_alpha   90.00
_cell.angle_beta   90.00
_cell.angle_gamma   90.00
#
_symmetry.space_group_name_H-M   'P 1'
#
loop_
_entity.id
_entity.type
_entity.pdbx_description
1 polymer ?
#
loop_
_entity_poly.entity_id
_entity_poly.type
_entity_poly.pdbx_seq_one_letter_code
_entity_poly.pdbx_strand_id
1 'polypeptide(L)' 'MKSSCLRVALLFALVVSLDLRAAQTKGLPNILVIVADDLGYADAGFNGCKDIPTPHLDALA' A
#
# COMPACT_ATOMS: atom_id res chain seq x y z
N MET A 1 10.00 3.94 46.67
CA MET A 1 8.66 3.93 46.03
C MET A 1 8.67 4.63 44.67
N LYS A 2 9.17 5.88 44.57
CA LYS A 2 9.24 6.66 43.30
C LYS A 2 10.07 5.99 42.19
N SER A 3 11.21 5.41 42.56
CA SER A 3 12.15 4.74 41.65
C SER A 3 11.69 3.37 41.15
N SER A 4 10.82 2.67 41.89
CA SER A 4 10.24 1.40 41.42
C SER A 4 9.13 1.62 40.39
N CYS A 5 8.28 2.64 40.55
CA CYS A 5 7.27 3.00 39.54
C CYS A 5 7.92 3.41 38.20
N LEU A 6 9.02 4.17 38.24
CA LEU A 6 9.73 4.59 37.03
C LEU A 6 10.30 3.41 36.24
N ARG A 7 10.84 2.40 36.93
CA ARG A 7 11.35 1.17 36.31
C ARG A 7 10.24 0.33 35.68
N VAL A 8 9.09 0.23 36.35
CA VAL A 8 7.92 -0.50 35.83
C VAL A 8 7.36 0.20 34.58
N ALA A 9 7.26 1.52 34.59
CA ALA A 9 6.82 2.29 33.42
C ALA A 9 7.80 2.13 32.23
N LEU A 10 9.11 2.12 32.50
CA LEU A 10 10.13 1.93 31.46
C LEU A 10 10.07 0.53 30.84
N LEU A 11 9.88 -0.50 31.67
CA LEU A 11 9.73 -1.89 31.22
C LEU A 11 8.44 -2.08 30.42
N PHE A 12 7.34 -1.46 30.83
CA PHE A 12 6.08 -1.50 30.10
C PHE A 12 6.19 -0.82 28.72
N ALA A 13 6.81 0.36 28.66
CA ALA A 13 7.05 1.06 27.40
C ALA A 13 7.97 0.26 26.45
N LEU A 14 8.97 -0.43 27.00
CA LEU A 14 9.86 -1.30 26.22
C LEU A 14 9.10 -2.48 25.62
N VAL A 15 8.24 -3.15 26.40
CA VAL A 15 7.44 -4.29 25.93
C VAL A 15 6.46 -3.85 24.83
N VAL A 16 5.74 -2.74 25.01
CA VAL A 16 4.81 -2.19 24.01
C VAL A 16 5.53 -1.84 22.70
N SER A 17 6.80 -1.44 22.77
CA SER A 17 7.60 -1.10 21.58
C SER A 17 8.04 -2.33 20.78
N LEU A 18 8.08 -3.53 21.38
CA LEU A 18 8.44 -4.76 20.69
C LEU A 18 7.27 -5.30 19.84
N ASP A 19 6.03 -5.16 20.30
CA ASP A 19 4.84 -5.66 19.59
C ASP A 19 4.48 -4.86 18.33
N LEU A 20 4.94 -3.60 18.21
CA LEU A 20 4.71 -2.78 17.01
C LEU A 20 5.58 -3.15 15.80
N ARG A 21 6.51 -4.10 15.95
CA ARG A 21 7.19 -4.69 14.79
C ARG A 21 6.33 -5.78 14.18
N ALA A 22 5.19 -5.37 13.61
CA ALA A 22 4.56 -6.15 12.57
C ALA A 22 5.61 -6.38 11.48
N ALA A 23 5.96 -7.65 11.26
CA ALA A 23 6.86 -8.04 10.20
C ALA A 23 6.24 -7.54 8.88
N GLN A 24 6.78 -6.46 8.34
CA GLN A 24 6.54 -6.08 6.96
C GLN A 24 7.23 -7.16 6.14
N THR A 25 6.53 -8.28 5.92
CA THR A 25 6.95 -9.26 4.93
C THR A 25 6.96 -8.49 3.63
N LYS A 26 8.17 -8.15 3.15
CA LYS A 26 8.36 -7.81 1.74
C LYS A 26 8.14 -9.11 0.97
N GLY A 27 6.90 -9.59 0.96
CA GLY A 27 6.46 -10.61 0.03
C GLY A 27 6.78 -10.14 -1.38
N LEU A 28 6.95 -11.08 -2.28
CA LEU A 28 7.05 -10.73 -3.69
C LEU A 28 5.79 -9.94 -4.09
N PRO A 29 5.92 -8.91 -4.95
CA PRO A 29 4.75 -8.19 -5.43
C PRO A 29 3.82 -9.18 -6.14
N ASN A 30 2.52 -9.01 -5.95
CA ASN A 30 1.53 -9.72 -6.77
C ASN A 30 1.55 -9.10 -8.17
N ILE A 31 1.59 -9.94 -9.19
CA ILE A 31 1.56 -9.50 -10.59
C ILE A 31 0.17 -9.79 -11.14
N LEU A 32 -0.52 -8.75 -11.62
CA LEU A 32 -1.78 -8.85 -12.34
C LEU A 32 -1.55 -8.41 -13.79
N VAL A 33 -1.75 -9.32 -14.74
CA VAL A 33 -1.66 -9.02 -16.18
C VAL A 33 -3.08 -8.93 -16.73
N ILE A 34 -3.44 -7.75 -17.24
CA ILE A 34 -4.72 -7.51 -17.91
C ILE A 34 -4.41 -7.34 -19.40
N VAL A 35 -5.02 -8.18 -20.24
CA VAL A 35 -4.87 -8.13 -21.70
C VAL A 35 -6.24 -7.80 -22.30
N ALA A 36 -6.25 -6.84 -23.21
CA ALA A 36 -7.39 -6.54 -24.06
C ALA A 36 -7.02 -6.87 -25.50
N ASP A 37 -7.94 -7.49 -26.22
CA ASP A 37 -7.82 -7.75 -27.65
C ASP A 37 -8.17 -6.47 -28.42
N ASP A 38 -7.40 -6.17 -29.49
CA ASP A 38 -7.62 -5.03 -30.39
C ASP A 38 -7.81 -3.63 -29.73
N LEU A 39 -7.31 -3.42 -28.51
CA LEU A 39 -7.33 -2.09 -27.91
C LEU A 39 -6.30 -1.17 -28.58
N GLY A 40 -6.77 -0.16 -29.31
CA GLY A 40 -5.92 0.83 -29.96
C GLY A 40 -5.24 1.77 -28.97
N TYR A 41 -4.05 2.26 -29.32
CA TYR A 41 -3.31 3.21 -28.47
C TYR A 41 -4.12 4.49 -28.18
N ALA A 42 -4.87 4.99 -29.17
CA ALA A 42 -5.66 6.22 -29.03
C ALA A 42 -7.02 6.02 -28.34
N ASP A 43 -7.36 4.81 -27.92
CA ASP A 43 -8.68 4.51 -27.32
C ASP A 43 -8.75 4.84 -25.82
N ALA A 44 -7.60 4.93 -25.14
CA ALA A 44 -7.55 5.18 -23.71
C ALA A 44 -7.51 6.67 -23.36
N GLY A 45 -8.25 7.07 -22.32
CA GLY A 45 -8.32 8.43 -21.82
C GLY A 45 -6.97 8.99 -21.39
N PHE A 46 -6.12 8.19 -20.73
CA PHE A 46 -4.75 8.55 -20.37
C PHE A 46 -3.84 8.83 -21.57
N ASN A 47 -4.20 8.35 -22.78
CA ASN A 47 -3.55 8.70 -24.05
C ASN A 47 -4.21 9.88 -24.77
N GLY A 48 -5.18 10.55 -24.14
CA GLY A 48 -5.87 11.73 -24.65
C GLY A 48 -7.20 11.46 -25.36
N CYS A 49 -7.71 10.21 -25.34
CA CYS A 49 -9.03 9.90 -25.87
C CYS A 49 -10.13 10.65 -25.11
N LYS A 50 -11.08 11.27 -25.83
CA LYS A 50 -12.24 11.96 -25.25
C LYS A 50 -13.58 11.31 -25.60
N ASP A 51 -13.58 10.42 -26.59
CA ASP A 51 -14.80 9.80 -27.12
C ASP A 51 -15.19 8.56 -26.31
N ILE A 52 -14.20 7.80 -25.81
CA ILE A 52 -14.39 6.58 -25.03
C ILE A 52 -13.95 6.85 -23.58
N PRO A 53 -14.89 6.94 -22.61
CA PRO A 53 -14.52 7.18 -21.22
C PRO A 53 -13.93 5.91 -20.59
N THR A 54 -12.69 5.98 -20.12
CA THR A 54 -11.98 4.87 -19.46
C THR A 54 -11.59 5.17 -18.01
N PRO A 55 -12.53 5.62 -17.14
CA PRO A 55 -12.22 6.22 -15.84
C PRO A 55 -11.43 5.29 -14.90
N HIS A 56 -11.61 3.97 -15.00
CA HIS A 56 -10.86 3.01 -14.20
C HIS A 56 -9.44 2.79 -14.70
N LEU A 57 -9.23 2.81 -16.02
CA LEU A 57 -7.88 2.71 -16.59
C LEU A 57 -7.11 4.02 -16.38
N ASP A 58 -7.80 5.15 -16.49
CA ASP A 58 -7.22 6.48 -16.26
C ASP A 58 -6.80 6.68 -14.80
N ALA A 59 -7.53 6.10 -13.84
CA ALA A 59 -7.16 6.12 -12.42
C ALA A 59 -6.02 5.16 -12.06
N LEU A 60 -5.71 4.18 -12.93
CA LEU A 60 -4.59 3.25 -12.76
C LEU A 60 -3.27 3.82 -13.32
N ALA A 61 -3.32 4.78 -14.24
CA ALA A 61 -2.18 5.40 -14.92
C ALA A 61 -1.58 6.58 -14.12
#